data_AF-A0A1M2YVU2-F1
#
_entry.id   AF-A0A1M2YVU2-F1
#
_cell.length_a   1.000
_cell.length_b   1.000
_cell.length_c   1.000
_cell.angle_alpha   90.00
_cell.angle_beta   90.00
_cell.angle_gamma   90.00
#
_symmetry.space_group_name_H-M   'P 1'
#
loop_
_entity.id
_entity.type
_entity.pdbx_description
1 polymer ?
#
loop_
_entity_poly.entity_id
_entity_poly.type
_entity_poly.pdbx_seq_one_letter_code
_entity_poly.pdbx_strand_id
1 'polypeptide(L)'
;MSRAGALAAFLKPFAEKPVEWGIDDCTAVCARWLWQNGHAFELPIYRTRREAQAIIIRHGGLVATWDALLPTSIGERIGSPELGDIGIIDTRRYGPIGIIVAEGGVCLWREEHGGFHWIKPRDFLKVWALPE
;
A
#
# COMPACT_ATOMS: atom_id res chain seq x y z
N MET A 1 21.50 4.45 4.69
CA MET A 1 20.52 3.73 5.54
C MET A 1 20.04 2.53 4.74
N SER A 2 19.91 1.34 5.32
CA SER A 2 19.36 0.19 4.58
C SER A 2 17.88 0.42 4.28
N ARG A 3 17.36 -0.22 3.22
CA ARG A 3 15.93 -0.12 2.88
C ARG A 3 15.01 -0.60 4.01
N ALA A 4 15.43 -1.65 4.72
CA ALA A 4 14.75 -2.10 5.94
C ALA A 4 14.72 -1.03 7.04
N GLY A 5 15.84 -0.33 7.27
CA GLY A 5 15.91 0.76 8.24
C GLY A 5 15.05 1.96 7.84
N ALA A 6 15.03 2.31 6.54
CA ALA A 6 14.19 3.37 6.00
C ALA A 6 12.69 3.04 6.15
N LEU A 7 12.30 1.80 5.83
CA LEU A 7 10.94 1.33 6.00
C LEU A 7 10.54 1.34 7.49
N ALA A 8 11.37 0.81 8.39
CA ALA A 8 11.09 0.85 9.83
C ALA A 8 10.91 2.29 10.35
N ALA A 9 11.76 3.23 9.90
CA ALA A 9 11.64 4.64 10.26
C ALA A 9 10.34 5.27 9.70
N PHE A 10 9.96 4.91 8.47
CA PHE A 10 8.71 5.37 7.85
C PHE A 10 7.46 4.90 8.60
N LEU A 11 7.45 3.67 9.11
CA LEU A 11 6.27 3.09 9.76
C LEU A 11 6.04 3.65 11.16
N LYS A 12 7.11 4.06 11.86
CA LYS A 12 7.07 4.48 13.27
C LYS A 12 5.98 5.52 13.60
N PRO A 13 5.75 6.59 12.81
CA PRO A 13 4.73 7.60 13.11
C PRO A 13 3.27 7.11 13.05
N PHE A 14 3.03 5.93 12.50
CA PHE A 14 1.69 5.38 12.28
C PHE A 14 1.30 4.31 13.32
N ALA A 15 2.25 3.84 14.13
CA ALA A 15 2.07 2.69 15.01
C ALA A 15 1.05 2.91 16.13
N GLU A 16 0.77 4.16 16.51
CA GLU A 16 0.01 4.50 17.72
C GLU A 16 -1.17 5.45 17.47
N LYS A 17 -1.64 5.57 16.22
CA LYS A 17 -2.79 6.42 15.90
C LYS A 17 -3.85 5.70 15.06
N PRO A 18 -5.14 6.05 15.22
CA PRO A 18 -6.19 5.62 14.31
C PRO A 18 -5.91 6.03 12.87
N VAL A 19 -6.51 5.32 11.92
CA VAL A 19 -6.48 5.68 10.50
C VAL A 19 -7.39 6.88 10.25
N GLU A 20 -6.89 7.80 9.42
CA GLU A 20 -7.65 8.86 8.79
C GLU A 20 -7.70 8.61 7.28
N TRP A 21 -8.91 8.37 6.76
CA TRP A 21 -9.15 8.07 5.35
C TRP A 21 -8.70 9.23 4.45
N GLY A 22 -7.95 8.91 3.39
CA GLY A 22 -7.35 9.87 2.46
C GLY A 22 -6.04 10.48 2.96
N ILE A 23 -5.67 10.22 4.21
CA ILE A 23 -4.47 10.73 4.84
C ILE A 23 -3.51 9.57 5.06
N ASP A 24 -3.88 8.56 5.85
CA ASP A 24 -2.98 7.46 6.19
C ASP A 24 -3.64 6.09 6.31
N ASP A 25 -4.68 5.83 5.49
CA ASP A 25 -5.17 4.48 5.24
C ASP A 25 -4.18 3.62 4.43
N CYS A 26 -4.55 2.36 4.19
CA CYS A 26 -3.71 1.40 3.49
C CYS A 26 -3.22 1.85 2.10
N THR A 27 -4.00 2.61 1.35
CA THR A 27 -3.57 3.15 0.04
C THR A 27 -2.74 4.41 0.23
N ALA A 28 -3.18 5.32 1.10
CA ALA A 28 -2.47 6.56 1.36
C ALA A 28 -1.06 6.35 1.95
N VAL A 29 -0.88 5.34 2.81
CA VAL A 29 0.43 4.95 3.33
C VAL A 29 1.34 4.42 2.22
N CYS A 30 0.84 3.57 1.31
CA CYS A 30 1.63 3.08 0.18
C CYS A 30 2.05 4.24 -0.75
N ALA A 31 1.13 5.18 -1.01
CA ALA A 31 1.41 6.37 -1.79
C ALA A 31 2.49 7.26 -1.15
N ARG A 32 2.41 7.49 0.16
CA ARG A 32 3.42 8.25 0.90
C ARG A 32 4.78 7.56 0.89
N TRP A 33 4.81 6.23 1.01
CA TRP A 33 6.03 5.45 0.93
C TRP A 33 6.71 5.62 -0.43
N LEU A 34 5.96 5.48 -1.53
CA LEU A 34 6.49 5.74 -2.87
C LEU A 34 6.98 7.18 -3.03
N TRP A 35 6.20 8.16 -2.54
CA TRP A 35 6.57 9.57 -2.64
C TRP A 35 7.88 9.89 -1.92
N GLN A 36 8.09 9.33 -0.71
CA GLN A 36 9.36 9.45 0.01
C GLN A 36 10.55 8.84 -0.72
N ASN A 37 10.30 7.85 -1.58
CA ASN A 37 11.32 7.22 -2.42
C ASN A 37 11.38 7.85 -3.83
N GLY A 38 10.79 9.03 -4.04
CA GLY A 38 10.91 9.78 -5.29
C GLY A 38 9.87 9.42 -6.37
N HIS A 39 8.86 8.63 -6.03
CA HIS A 39 7.81 8.20 -6.97
C HIS A 39 6.45 8.77 -6.57
N ALA A 40 5.98 9.79 -7.28
CA ALA A 40 4.70 10.43 -7.00
C ALA A 40 3.53 9.49 -7.33
N PHE A 41 2.85 8.98 -6.30
CA PHE A 41 1.59 8.26 -6.41
C PHE A 41 0.46 9.19 -5.97
N GLU A 42 -0.11 9.93 -6.93
CA GLU A 42 -1.12 10.96 -6.65
C GLU A 42 -2.50 10.33 -6.48
N LEU A 43 -2.99 10.33 -5.25
CA LEU A 43 -4.32 9.82 -4.94
C LEU A 43 -5.39 10.90 -5.18
N PRO A 44 -6.56 10.52 -5.73
CA PRO A 44 -7.73 11.37 -5.70
C PRO A 44 -8.09 11.76 -4.25
N ILE A 45 -8.76 12.89 -4.08
CA ILE A 45 -9.21 13.33 -2.76
C ILE A 45 -10.42 12.50 -2.32
N TYR A 46 -10.32 11.90 -1.14
CA TYR A 46 -11.42 11.28 -0.39
C TYR A 46 -11.16 11.48 1.10
N ARG A 47 -12.21 11.38 1.92
CA ARG A 47 -12.15 11.54 3.39
C ARG A 47 -12.86 10.43 4.13
N THR A 48 -13.53 9.55 3.41
CA THR A 48 -14.27 8.44 3.98
C THR A 48 -14.02 7.15 3.22
N ARG A 49 -14.20 6.02 3.91
CA ARG A 49 -14.20 4.69 3.29
C ARG A 49 -15.15 4.59 2.10
N ARG A 50 -16.33 5.20 2.18
CA ARG A 50 -17.35 5.16 1.13
C ARG A 50 -16.90 5.89 -0.13
N GLU A 51 -16.26 7.05 0.00
CA GLU A 51 -15.69 7.78 -1.14
C GLU A 51 -14.53 7.01 -1.77
N ALA A 52 -13.63 6.44 -0.95
CA ALA A 52 -12.56 5.56 -1.43
C ALA A 52 -13.13 4.38 -2.23
N GLN A 53 -14.16 3.71 -1.71
CA GLN A 53 -14.84 2.61 -2.39
C GLN A 53 -15.50 3.06 -3.70
N ALA A 54 -16.10 4.25 -3.76
CA ALA A 54 -16.70 4.77 -4.99
C ALA A 54 -15.65 4.99 -6.09
N ILE A 55 -14.46 5.50 -5.73
CA ILE A 55 -13.32 5.61 -6.65
C ILE A 55 -12.91 4.22 -7.14
N ILE A 56 -12.73 3.28 -6.22
CA ILE A 56 -12.31 1.90 -6.54
C ILE A 56 -13.29 1.23 -7.53
N ILE A 57 -14.59 1.34 -7.28
CA ILE A 57 -15.63 0.77 -8.14
C ILE A 57 -15.60 1.41 -9.53
N ARG A 58 -15.44 2.73 -9.62
CA ARG A 58 -15.36 3.45 -10.91
C ARG A 58 -14.20 2.96 -11.78
N HIS A 59 -13.08 2.59 -11.16
CA HIS A 59 -11.92 2.02 -11.87
C HIS A 59 -12.03 0.51 -12.12
N GLY A 60 -13.05 -0.18 -11.60
CA GLY A 60 -13.21 -1.62 -11.78
C GLY A 60 -12.47 -2.48 -10.76
N GLY A 61 -12.06 -1.92 -9.62
CA GLY A 61 -11.37 -2.61 -8.54
C GLY A 61 -10.06 -1.95 -8.12
N LEU A 62 -9.51 -2.36 -6.97
CA LEU A 62 -8.36 -1.68 -6.36
C LEU A 62 -7.09 -1.81 -7.23
N VAL A 63 -6.89 -2.98 -7.87
CA VAL A 63 -5.77 -3.20 -8.80
C VAL A 63 -5.83 -2.23 -9.97
N ALA A 64 -6.98 -2.17 -10.66
CA ALA A 64 -7.18 -1.25 -11.78
C ALA A 64 -7.11 0.23 -11.35
N THR A 65 -7.49 0.54 -10.11
CA THR A 65 -7.32 1.89 -9.54
C THR A 65 -5.84 2.24 -9.41
N TRP A 66 -5.02 1.35 -8.84
CA TRP A 66 -3.59 1.59 -8.67
C TRP A 66 -2.87 1.62 -10.02
N ASP A 67 -3.19 0.71 -10.95
CA ASP A 67 -2.63 0.71 -12.31
C ASP A 67 -2.89 2.02 -13.05
N ALA A 68 -4.03 2.67 -12.82
CA ALA A 68 -4.36 3.94 -13.45
C ALA A 68 -3.69 5.17 -12.81
N LEU A 69 -3.26 5.06 -11.55
CA LEU A 69 -2.78 6.19 -10.74
C LEU A 69 -1.28 6.13 -10.46
N LEU A 70 -0.66 4.96 -10.53
CA LEU A 70 0.78 4.82 -10.32
C LEU A 70 1.55 5.50 -11.46
N PRO A 71 2.69 6.14 -11.14
CA PRO A 71 3.52 6.75 -12.16
C PRO A 71 4.15 5.67 -13.04
N THR A 72 4.50 6.01 -14.27
CA THR A 72 5.10 5.06 -15.24
C THR A 72 6.46 4.51 -14.81
N SER A 73 7.12 5.13 -13.83
CA SER A 73 8.35 4.63 -13.21
C SER A 73 8.14 3.47 -12.25
N ILE A 74 6.88 3.17 -11.87
CA ILE A 74 6.51 2.06 -11.01
C ILE A 74 5.85 0.97 -11.86
N GLY A 75 6.63 -0.08 -12.14
CA GLY A 75 6.17 -1.24 -12.89
C GLY A 75 5.68 -2.38 -12.00
N GLU A 76 4.99 -3.34 -12.60
CA GLU A 76 4.69 -4.61 -11.94
C GLU A 76 5.99 -5.35 -11.58
N ARG A 77 6.02 -5.95 -10.38
CA ARG A 77 7.15 -6.74 -9.91
C ARG A 77 7.22 -8.06 -10.69
N ILE A 78 8.34 -8.27 -11.38
CA ILE A 78 8.67 -9.55 -12.00
C ILE A 78 9.40 -10.43 -10.98
N GLY A 79 8.88 -11.63 -10.73
CA GLY A 79 9.46 -12.58 -9.79
C GLY A 79 8.90 -12.43 -8.37
N SER A 80 9.75 -12.67 -7.38
CA SER A 80 9.33 -12.63 -5.97
C SER A 80 9.18 -11.18 -5.48
N PRO A 81 8.19 -10.89 -4.61
CA PRO A 81 8.09 -9.59 -3.94
C PRO A 81 9.33 -9.28 -3.11
N GLU A 82 9.79 -8.04 -3.15
CA GLU A 82 10.98 -7.58 -2.45
C GLU A 82 10.65 -6.56 -1.37
N LEU A 83 11.56 -6.39 -0.41
CA LEU A 83 11.40 -5.41 0.67
C LEU A 83 11.21 -4.00 0.08
N GLY A 84 10.14 -3.33 0.50
CA GLY A 84 9.76 -1.99 0.08
C GLY A 84 8.79 -1.94 -1.10
N ASP A 85 8.55 -3.07 -1.79
CA ASP A 85 7.50 -3.14 -2.82
C ASP A 85 6.13 -2.82 -2.22
N ILE A 86 5.22 -2.32 -3.06
CA ILE A 86 3.82 -2.16 -2.67
C ILE A 86 2.98 -3.20 -3.40
N GLY A 87 1.84 -3.56 -2.83
CA GLY A 87 0.99 -4.55 -3.45
C GLY A 87 -0.43 -4.53 -2.96
N ILE A 88 -1.22 -5.39 -3.56
CA ILE A 88 -2.58 -5.67 -3.14
C ILE A 88 -2.70 -7.15 -2.85
N ILE A 89 -3.30 -7.47 -1.71
CA ILE A 89 -3.66 -8.83 -1.31
C ILE A 89 -5.15 -8.90 -1.04
N ASP A 90 -5.75 -10.08 -1.21
CA ASP A 90 -7.12 -10.34 -0.78
C ASP A 90 -7.13 -10.97 0.62
N THR A 91 -7.71 -10.26 1.58
CA THR A 91 -7.83 -10.77 2.96
C THR A 91 -9.04 -11.68 3.16
N ARG A 92 -9.91 -11.85 2.15
CA ARG A 92 -11.23 -12.50 2.17
C ARG A 92 -12.25 -11.87 3.12
N ARG A 93 -11.81 -11.38 4.29
CA ARG A 93 -12.63 -10.71 5.30
C ARG A 93 -12.88 -9.24 4.96
N TYR A 94 -11.84 -8.52 4.52
CA TYR A 94 -11.93 -7.10 4.19
C TYR A 94 -11.88 -6.84 2.68
N GLY A 95 -11.71 -7.90 1.88
CA GLY A 95 -11.47 -7.82 0.44
C GLY A 95 -10.04 -7.38 0.12
N PRO A 96 -9.83 -6.79 -1.08
CA PRO A 96 -8.56 -6.25 -1.52
C PRO A 96 -8.09 -5.08 -0.65
N ILE A 97 -6.84 -5.14 -0.20
CA ILE A 97 -6.19 -4.10 0.61
C ILE A 97 -4.80 -3.78 0.07
N GLY A 98 -4.35 -2.53 0.27
CA GLY A 98 -2.97 -2.12 -0.02
C GLY A 98 -1.98 -2.56 1.06
N ILE A 99 -0.80 -2.99 0.66
CA ILE A 99 0.28 -3.39 1.55
C ILE A 99 1.64 -2.82 1.13
N ILE A 100 2.57 -2.79 2.08
CA ILE A 100 4.01 -2.64 1.83
C ILE A 100 4.70 -3.95 2.20
N VAL A 101 5.54 -4.48 1.33
CA VAL A 101 6.31 -5.70 1.55
C VAL A 101 7.49 -5.40 2.47
N ALA A 102 7.60 -6.17 3.53
CA ALA A 102 8.70 -6.17 4.49
C ALA A 102 9.59 -7.41 4.29
N GLU A 103 10.57 -7.59 5.17
CA GLU A 103 11.53 -8.68 5.08
C GLU A 103 10.86 -10.06 5.21
N GLY A 104 11.38 -11.05 4.49
CA GLY A 104 10.88 -12.44 4.55
C GLY A 104 9.48 -12.66 3.96
N GLY A 105 8.99 -11.72 3.14
CA GLY A 105 7.67 -11.79 2.51
C GLY A 105 6.52 -11.46 3.46
N VAL A 106 6.81 -10.90 4.63
CA VAL A 106 5.80 -10.31 5.50
C VAL A 106 5.28 -9.04 4.83
N CYS A 107 3.99 -8.80 4.91
CA CYS A 107 3.33 -7.61 4.39
C CYS A 107 2.76 -6.78 5.52
N LEU A 108 2.85 -5.47 5.37
CA LEU A 108 2.38 -4.48 6.31
C LEU A 108 1.13 -3.84 5.76
N TRP A 109 0.04 -3.96 6.51
CA TRP A 109 -1.23 -3.36 6.17
C TRP A 109 -1.64 -2.36 7.26
N ARG A 110 -2.02 -1.15 6.86
CA ARG A 110 -2.62 -0.20 7.79
C ARG A 110 -4.12 -0.47 7.93
N GLU A 111 -4.51 -1.03 9.07
CA GLU A 111 -5.89 -1.36 9.42
C GLU A 111 -6.56 -0.17 10.13
N GLU A 112 -7.88 -0.06 9.96
CA GLU A 112 -8.68 1.09 10.36
C GLU A 112 -8.62 1.41 11.88
N HIS A 113 -8.49 0.39 12.73
CA HIS A 113 -8.61 0.48 14.18
C HIS A 113 -7.32 0.14 14.95
N GLY A 114 -6.39 -0.62 14.37
CA GLY A 114 -5.27 -1.26 15.09
C GLY A 114 -3.87 -0.81 14.72
N GLY A 115 -3.71 0.19 13.85
CA GLY A 115 -2.38 0.57 13.35
C GLY A 115 -1.89 -0.38 12.26
N PHE A 116 -0.61 -0.77 12.28
CA PHE A 116 -0.07 -1.73 11.31
C PHE A 116 -0.30 -3.17 11.74
N HIS A 117 -0.94 -3.94 10.86
CA HIS A 117 -1.02 -5.39 10.95
C HIS A 117 0.01 -6.04 10.05
N TRP A 118 0.62 -7.10 10.58
CA TRP A 118 1.62 -7.88 9.88
C TRP A 118 0.95 -9.16 9.40
N ILE A 119 1.01 -9.41 8.10
CA ILE A 119 0.38 -10.56 7.48
C ILE A 119 1.33 -11.20 6.49
N LYS A 120 1.40 -12.52 6.48
CA LYS A 120 2.04 -13.26 5.40
C LYS A 120 0.95 -13.71 4.44
N PRO A 121 0.74 -13.01 3.30
CA PRO A 121 -0.31 -13.39 2.36
C PRO A 121 0.01 -14.74 1.73
N ARG A 122 -1.03 -15.49 1.39
CA ARG A 122 -0.90 -16.70 0.57
C ARG A 122 -0.73 -16.34 -0.90
N ASP A 123 -1.52 -15.36 -1.33
CA ASP A 123 -1.62 -14.92 -2.71
C ASP A 123 -1.61 -13.39 -2.77
N PHE A 124 -0.93 -12.84 -3.76
CA PHE A 124 -1.02 -11.43 -4.14
C PHE A 124 -1.99 -11.29 -5.30
N LEU A 125 -2.80 -10.24 -5.26
CA LEU A 125 -3.57 -9.82 -6.44
C LEU A 125 -2.65 -9.13 -7.45
N LYS A 126 -1.75 -8.27 -6.97
CA LYS A 126 -0.68 -7.64 -7.76
C LYS A 126 0.38 -7.04 -6.85
N VAL A 127 1.62 -6.95 -7.34
CA VAL A 127 2.74 -6.29 -6.66
C VAL A 127 3.41 -5.35 -7.65
N TRP A 128 3.75 -4.15 -7.20
CA TRP A 128 4.53 -3.18 -7.96
C TRP A 128 5.89 -3.00 -7.31
N ALA A 129 6.91 -3.00 -8.15
CA ALA A 129 8.29 -2.89 -7.73
C ALA A 129 8.56 -1.47 -7.25
N LEU A 130 9.17 -1.33 -6.08
CA LEU A 130 9.92 -0.13 -5.75
C LEU A 130 11.30 -0.23 -6.41
N PRO A 131 11.63 0.63 -7.39
CA PRO A 131 12.93 0.62 -8.07
C PRO A 131 14.09 0.79 -7.08
N GLU A 132 15.31 0.46 -7.54
CA GLU A 132 16.53 0.62 -6.74
C GLU A 132 16.80 2.06 -6.30
#